data_AF-A0A3A8TP73-F1
#
_entry.id   AF-A0A3A8TP73-F1
#
_cell.length_a   1.000
_cell.length_b   1.000
_cell.length_c   1.000
_cell.angle_alpha   90.00
_cell.angle_beta   90.00
_cell.angle_gamma   90.00
#
_symmetry.space_group_name_H-M   'P 1'
#
loop_
_entity.id
_entity.type
_entity.pdbx_description
1 polymer ?
#
loop_
_entity_poly.entity_id
_entity_poly.type
_entity_poly.pdbx_seq_one_letter_code
_entity_poly.pdbx_strand_id
1 'polypeptide(L)'
;MITHKQLSLADIFTDCQNKFDNDKYEFLSILDETINLDEIVPVSFVSHFHAATGRPRRHLLYPMLKALLLQLIFSIPTTSLLIVFLKYSQELRDFCGFDVVPDASKFTRFKQDFLSDLQSMFDHLVDLTEPICHCIDTQKASMLLFDTSGI
;
A
#
# COMPACT_ATOMS: atom_id res chain seq x y z
N MET A 1 22.03 -19.38 26.48
CA MET A 1 22.15 -18.10 25.75
C MET A 1 21.50 -18.33 24.40
N ILE A 2 20.30 -17.79 24.15
CA ILE A 2 19.63 -17.96 22.87
C ILE A 2 20.34 -17.02 21.88
N THR A 3 21.11 -17.59 20.96
CA THR A 3 21.65 -16.84 19.82
C THR A 3 20.48 -16.44 18.94
N HIS A 4 20.04 -15.19 19.06
CA HIS A 4 19.09 -14.63 18.09
C HIS A 4 19.80 -14.57 16.74
N LYS A 5 19.31 -15.36 15.77
CA LYS A 5 19.78 -15.26 14.38
C LYS A 5 19.41 -13.85 13.91
N GLN A 6 20.40 -12.99 13.75
CA GLN A 6 20.20 -11.70 13.11
C GLN A 6 19.81 -11.99 11.65
N LEU A 7 18.58 -11.69 11.28
CA LEU A 7 18.10 -11.87 9.91
C LEU A 7 18.69 -10.75 9.05
N SER A 8 19.24 -11.11 7.91
CA SER A 8 19.59 -10.13 6.88
C SER A 8 18.34 -9.70 6.11
N LEU A 9 18.40 -8.57 5.41
CA LEU A 9 17.32 -8.15 4.49
C LEU A 9 17.03 -9.21 3.41
N ALA A 10 18.06 -9.94 2.96
CA ALA A 10 17.89 -11.03 2.02
C ALA A 10 17.12 -12.21 2.62
N ASP A 11 17.36 -12.52 3.91
CA ASP A 11 16.58 -13.54 4.62
C ASP A 11 15.11 -13.12 4.76
N ILE A 12 14.86 -11.85 5.11
CA ILE A 12 13.50 -11.29 5.23
C ILE A 12 12.78 -11.31 3.89
N PHE A 13 13.45 -10.89 2.81
CA PHE A 13 12.89 -10.93 1.47
C PHE A 13 12.53 -12.36 1.04
N THR A 14 13.44 -13.31 1.29
CA THR A 14 13.20 -14.72 0.96
C THR A 14 12.02 -15.30 1.74
N ASP A 15 11.90 -14.97 3.02
CA ASP A 15 10.77 -15.38 3.86
C ASP A 15 9.44 -14.77 3.34
N CYS A 16 9.43 -13.47 3.03
CA CYS A 16 8.26 -12.81 2.45
C CYS A 16 7.84 -13.44 1.12
N GLN A 17 8.80 -13.74 0.24
CA GLN A 17 8.54 -14.40 -1.04
C GLN A 17 7.95 -15.80 -0.84
N ASN A 18 8.52 -16.59 0.07
CA ASN A 18 8.01 -17.92 0.39
C ASN A 18 6.56 -17.87 0.90
N LYS A 19 6.23 -16.89 1.75
CA LYS A 19 4.87 -16.68 2.26
C LYS A 19 3.93 -16.23 1.16
N PHE A 20 4.34 -15.29 0.32
CA PHE A 20 3.54 -14.89 -0.84
C PHE A 20 3.13 -16.09 -1.73
N ASP A 21 4.09 -16.98 -2.01
CA ASP A 21 3.87 -18.13 -2.87
C ASP A 21 3.03 -19.23 -2.17
N ASN A 22 3.33 -19.53 -0.90
CA ASN A 22 2.82 -20.72 -0.22
C ASN A 22 1.76 -20.45 0.85
N ASP A 23 1.76 -19.29 1.50
CA ASP A 23 0.81 -18.90 2.55
C ASP A 23 0.29 -17.46 2.36
N LYS A 24 -0.75 -17.36 1.54
CA LYS A 24 -1.36 -16.07 1.16
C LYS A 24 -2.03 -15.37 2.35
N TYR A 25 -2.46 -16.11 3.38
CA TYR A 25 -3.08 -15.52 4.55
C TYR A 25 -2.03 -14.91 5.47
N GLU A 26 -0.94 -15.64 5.72
CA GLU A 26 0.19 -15.09 6.47
C GLU A 26 0.80 -13.87 5.75
N PHE A 27 0.87 -13.90 4.42
CA PHE A 27 1.31 -12.75 3.64
C PHE A 27 0.41 -11.51 3.85
N LEU A 28 -0.92 -11.67 3.84
CA LEU A 28 -1.84 -10.57 4.12
C LEU A 28 -1.68 -10.04 5.55
N SER A 29 -1.48 -10.91 6.54
CA SER A 29 -1.21 -10.49 7.92
C SER A 29 0.08 -9.67 8.02
N ILE A 30 1.15 -10.09 7.35
CA ILE A 30 2.40 -9.32 7.31
C ILE A 30 2.17 -7.94 6.70
N LEU A 31 1.43 -7.84 5.60
CA LEU A 31 1.11 -6.54 5.01
C LEU A 31 0.33 -5.64 5.97
N ASP A 32 -0.61 -6.20 6.73
CA ASP A 32 -1.43 -5.44 7.67
C ASP A 32 -0.61 -4.95 8.88
N GLU A 33 0.34 -5.76 9.35
CA GLU A 33 1.24 -5.42 10.45
C GLU A 33 2.35 -4.43 10.05
N THR A 34 2.77 -4.45 8.78
CA THR A 34 3.94 -3.67 8.31
C THR A 34 3.57 -2.36 7.62
N ILE A 35 2.40 -2.28 6.97
CA ILE A 35 1.97 -1.07 6.27
C ILE A 35 1.17 -0.19 7.23
N ASN A 36 1.84 0.78 7.84
CA ASN A 36 1.19 1.78 8.68
C ASN A 36 0.64 2.95 7.84
N LEU A 37 -0.65 2.90 7.50
CA LEU A 37 -1.29 3.97 6.72
C LEU A 37 -1.35 5.31 7.45
N ASP A 38 -1.37 5.33 8.79
CA ASP A 38 -1.36 6.58 9.55
C ASP A 38 -0.03 7.32 9.44
N GLU A 39 1.05 6.60 9.13
CA GLU A 39 2.38 7.18 8.89
C GLU A 39 2.57 7.56 7.42
N ILE A 40 2.06 6.74 6.49
CA ILE A 40 2.26 6.94 5.06
C ILE A 40 1.34 8.03 4.49
N VAL A 41 0.10 8.15 5.00
CA VAL A 41 -0.90 9.07 4.45
C VAL A 41 -0.76 10.46 5.07
N PRO A 42 -0.42 11.50 4.28
CA PRO A 42 -0.29 12.84 4.83
C PRO A 42 -1.59 13.37 5.44
N VAL A 43 -1.48 14.12 6.53
CA VAL A 43 -2.65 14.74 7.21
C VAL A 43 -3.44 15.65 6.25
N SER A 44 -2.77 16.27 5.28
CA SER A 44 -3.41 17.06 4.21
C SER A 44 -4.37 16.22 3.37
N PHE A 45 -3.99 14.99 3.00
CA PHE A 45 -4.85 14.07 2.25
C PHE A 45 -6.05 13.66 3.10
N VAL A 46 -5.84 13.27 4.35
CA VAL A 46 -6.95 12.93 5.27
C VAL A 46 -7.93 14.11 5.39
N SER A 47 -7.40 15.32 5.57
CA SER A 47 -8.19 16.54 5.68
C SER A 47 -8.96 16.85 4.41
N HIS A 48 -8.33 16.73 3.23
CA HIS A 48 -8.98 16.95 1.95
C HIS A 48 -10.07 15.90 1.68
N PHE A 49 -9.80 14.62 1.98
CA PHE A 49 -10.77 13.55 1.85
C PHE A 49 -12.01 13.76 2.75
N HIS A 50 -11.81 14.28 3.95
CA HIS A 50 -12.90 14.55 4.91
C HIS A 50 -13.48 15.97 4.82
N ALA A 51 -12.92 16.85 3.98
CA ALA A 51 -13.46 18.18 3.75
C ALA A 51 -14.93 18.06 3.30
N ALA A 52 -15.78 18.92 3.87
CA ALA A 52 -17.22 18.77 3.80
C ALA A 52 -17.75 18.78 2.35
N THR A 53 -18.06 17.61 1.81
CA THR A 53 -18.74 17.46 0.51
C THR A 53 -20.25 17.22 0.65
N GLY A 54 -20.86 17.71 1.73
CA GLY A 54 -22.31 17.64 1.96
C GLY A 54 -22.87 16.27 2.36
N ARG A 55 -22.08 15.18 2.34
CA ARG A 55 -22.45 13.86 2.90
C ARG A 55 -21.30 13.27 3.72
N PRO A 56 -21.55 12.68 4.90
CA PRO A 56 -20.50 12.14 5.74
C PRO A 56 -19.86 10.91 5.08
N ARG A 57 -18.57 11.00 4.75
CA ARG A 57 -17.75 9.85 4.31
C ARG A 57 -17.32 9.09 5.56
N ARG A 58 -18.05 8.03 5.90
CA ARG A 58 -17.90 7.29 7.16
C ARG A 58 -16.75 6.25 7.14
N HIS A 59 -15.58 6.64 6.63
CA HIS A 59 -14.33 5.85 6.49
C HIS A 59 -14.21 5.00 5.21
N LEU A 60 -13.84 5.64 4.11
CA LEU A 60 -13.46 4.96 2.85
C LEU A 60 -12.11 5.42 2.30
N LEU A 61 -11.27 6.11 3.08
CA LEU A 61 -9.93 6.47 2.62
C LEU A 61 -9.02 5.24 2.68
N TYR A 62 -8.79 4.71 3.89
CA TYR A 62 -7.87 3.59 4.10
C TYR A 62 -8.30 2.31 3.37
N PRO A 63 -9.58 1.91 3.35
CA PRO A 63 -9.99 0.76 2.54
C PRO A 63 -9.71 0.91 1.04
N MET A 64 -9.91 2.11 0.49
CA MET A 64 -9.59 2.37 -0.91
C MET A 64 -8.08 2.30 -1.16
N LEU A 65 -7.27 2.89 -0.27
CA LEU A 65 -5.80 2.84 -0.37
C LEU A 65 -5.28 1.40 -0.24
N LYS A 66 -5.73 0.63 0.75
CA LYS A 66 -5.37 -0.79 0.90
C LYS A 66 -5.71 -1.59 -0.36
N ALA A 67 -6.87 -1.35 -0.97
CA ALA A 67 -7.26 -2.02 -2.21
C ALA A 67 -6.37 -1.66 -3.40
N LEU A 68 -5.92 -0.40 -3.50
CA LEU A 68 -4.98 0.03 -4.54
C LEU A 68 -3.56 -0.50 -4.30
N LEU A 69 -3.10 -0.55 -3.05
CA LEU A 69 -1.83 -1.19 -2.69
C LEU A 69 -1.87 -2.68 -3.01
N LEU A 70 -2.97 -3.35 -2.68
CA LEU A 70 -3.21 -4.75 -3.03
C LEU A 70 -3.21 -4.95 -4.55
N GLN A 71 -3.80 -4.02 -5.30
CA GLN A 71 -3.76 -4.01 -6.76
C GLN A 71 -2.30 -3.96 -7.27
N LEU A 72 -1.46 -3.12 -6.67
CA LEU A 72 -0.06 -2.96 -7.05
C LEU A 72 0.79 -4.18 -6.66
N ILE A 73 0.70 -4.64 -5.41
CA ILE A 73 1.47 -5.76 -4.86
C ILE A 73 1.21 -7.04 -5.65
N PHE A 74 -0.06 -7.37 -5.91
CA PHE A 74 -0.41 -8.55 -6.69
C PHE A 74 -0.35 -8.33 -8.21
N SER A 75 0.11 -7.16 -8.66
CA SER A 75 0.20 -6.80 -10.08
C SER A 75 -1.14 -7.02 -10.82
N ILE A 76 -2.25 -6.68 -10.18
CA ILE A 76 -3.60 -6.86 -10.75
C ILE A 76 -3.81 -5.80 -11.84
N PRO A 77 -3.93 -6.20 -13.12
CA PRO A 77 -3.83 -5.28 -14.25
C PRO A 77 -4.98 -4.28 -14.37
N THR A 78 -6.17 -4.59 -13.82
CA THR A 78 -7.36 -3.74 -14.00
C THR A 78 -8.18 -3.62 -12.73
N THR A 79 -8.85 -2.47 -12.57
CA THR A 79 -9.81 -2.24 -11.48
C THR A 79 -10.99 -3.22 -11.55
N SER A 80 -11.45 -3.60 -12.74
CA SER A 80 -12.51 -4.60 -12.89
C SER A 80 -12.10 -5.96 -12.30
N LEU A 81 -10.86 -6.39 -12.54
CA LEU A 81 -10.34 -7.64 -11.98
C LEU A 81 -10.13 -7.54 -10.46
N LEU A 82 -9.63 -6.41 -9.95
CA LEU A 82 -9.56 -6.14 -8.51
C LEU A 82 -10.94 -6.29 -7.86
N ILE A 83 -11.99 -5.70 -8.45
CA ILE A 83 -13.36 -5.80 -7.93
C ILE A 83 -13.85 -7.25 -7.94
N VAL A 84 -13.52 -8.03 -8.96
CA VAL A 84 -13.84 -9.47 -8.99
C VAL A 84 -13.17 -10.17 -7.81
N PHE A 85 -11.87 -9.99 -7.59
CA PHE A 85 -11.18 -10.59 -6.44
C PHE A 85 -11.80 -10.18 -5.10
N LEU A 86 -12.07 -8.90 -4.90
CA LEU A 86 -12.73 -8.39 -3.69
C LEU A 86 -14.16 -8.96 -3.52
N LYS A 87 -14.88 -9.28 -4.59
CA LYS A 87 -16.21 -9.91 -4.49
C LYS A 87 -16.13 -11.38 -4.11
N TYR A 88 -15.10 -12.10 -4.55
CA TYR A 88 -15.00 -13.55 -4.34
C TYR A 88 -14.16 -13.97 -3.14
N SER A 89 -13.24 -13.14 -2.64
CA SER A 89 -12.47 -13.43 -1.42
C SER A 89 -12.95 -12.57 -0.26
N GLN A 90 -13.33 -13.22 0.84
CA GLN A 90 -13.67 -12.54 2.09
C GLN A 90 -12.42 -11.94 2.73
N GLU A 91 -11.28 -12.61 2.60
CA GLU A 91 -10.03 -12.26 3.24
C GLU A 91 -9.42 -11.00 2.65
N LEU A 92 -9.51 -10.81 1.32
CA LEU A 92 -9.12 -9.54 0.71
C LEU A 92 -10.07 -8.38 1.11
N ARG A 93 -11.36 -8.66 1.35
CA ARG A 93 -12.31 -7.64 1.86
C ARG A 93 -11.99 -7.27 3.29
N ASP A 94 -11.73 -8.25 4.14
CA ASP A 94 -11.41 -8.06 5.55
C ASP A 94 -10.10 -7.30 5.70
N PHE A 95 -9.07 -7.69 4.94
CA PHE A 95 -7.79 -6.96 4.87
C PHE A 95 -8.00 -5.48 4.51
N CYS A 96 -8.81 -5.20 3.47
CA CYS A 96 -9.10 -3.83 3.07
C CYS A 96 -10.03 -3.10 4.07
N GLY A 97 -10.87 -3.82 4.81
CA GLY A 97 -11.93 -3.24 5.63
C GLY A 97 -13.17 -2.81 4.84
N PHE A 98 -13.56 -3.58 3.81
CA PHE A 98 -14.79 -3.33 3.06
C PHE A 98 -15.98 -4.17 3.55
N ASP A 99 -16.98 -3.51 4.14
CA ASP A 99 -18.30 -4.12 4.35
C ASP A 99 -19.01 -4.39 3.01
N VAL A 100 -18.85 -3.48 2.05
CA VAL A 100 -19.42 -3.55 0.70
C VAL A 100 -18.38 -3.12 -0.31
N VAL A 101 -18.10 -3.99 -1.30
CA VAL A 101 -17.11 -3.73 -2.35
C VAL A 101 -17.55 -2.54 -3.21
N PRO A 102 -16.71 -1.50 -3.36
CA PRO A 102 -17.00 -0.37 -4.25
C PRO A 102 -17.10 -0.81 -5.72
N ASP A 103 -17.97 -0.15 -6.48
CA ASP A 103 -18.04 -0.33 -7.93
C ASP A 103 -16.88 0.39 -8.65
N ALA A 104 -16.73 0.10 -9.95
CA ALA A 104 -15.67 0.67 -10.77
C ALA A 104 -15.71 2.21 -10.81
N SER A 105 -16.91 2.82 -10.79
CA SER A 105 -17.04 4.27 -10.85
C SER A 105 -16.50 4.95 -9.59
N LYS A 106 -16.64 4.30 -8.41
CA LYS A 106 -16.07 4.79 -7.15
C LYS A 106 -14.54 4.74 -7.17
N PHE A 107 -13.94 3.68 -7.68
CA PHE A 107 -12.49 3.60 -7.87
C PHE A 107 -11.97 4.66 -8.85
N THR A 108 -12.65 4.84 -9.98
CA THR A 108 -12.26 5.86 -10.96
C THR A 108 -12.34 7.26 -10.36
N ARG A 109 -13.45 7.61 -9.71
CA ARG A 109 -13.62 8.92 -9.05
C ARG A 109 -12.58 9.13 -7.97
N PHE A 110 -12.32 8.13 -7.13
CA PHE A 110 -11.29 8.24 -6.08
C PHE A 110 -9.91 8.55 -6.67
N LYS A 111 -9.49 7.83 -7.72
CA LYS A 111 -8.20 8.07 -8.38
C LYS A 111 -8.12 9.46 -9.02
N GLN A 112 -9.23 9.96 -9.55
CA GLN A 112 -9.30 11.27 -10.21
C GLN A 112 -9.35 12.43 -9.22
N ASP A 113 -10.26 12.36 -8.25
CA ASP A 113 -10.52 13.42 -7.28
C ASP A 113 -9.33 13.64 -6.34
N PHE A 114 -8.55 12.58 -6.06
CA PHE A 114 -7.42 12.60 -5.11
C PHE A 114 -6.08 12.34 -5.78
N LEU A 115 -5.94 12.58 -7.10
CA LEU A 115 -4.70 12.32 -7.83
C LEU A 115 -3.49 13.03 -7.20
N SER A 116 -3.64 14.32 -6.89
CA SER A 116 -2.57 15.11 -6.29
C SER A 116 -2.23 14.68 -4.86
N ASP A 117 -3.23 14.21 -4.11
CA ASP A 117 -3.00 13.68 -2.77
C ASP A 117 -2.30 12.32 -2.81
N LEU A 118 -2.66 11.45 -3.75
CA LEU A 118 -1.98 10.18 -4.00
C LEU A 118 -0.52 10.42 -4.39
N GLN A 119 -0.26 11.38 -5.26
CA GLN A 119 1.11 11.79 -5.59
C GLN A 119 1.87 12.23 -4.34
N SER A 120 1.29 13.14 -3.55
CA SER A 120 1.90 13.63 -2.31
C SER A 120 2.17 12.52 -1.29
N MET A 121 1.30 11.50 -1.23
CA MET A 121 1.50 10.30 -0.40
C MET A 121 2.69 9.47 -0.87
N PHE A 122 2.87 9.30 -2.19
CA PHE A 122 4.05 8.60 -2.72
C PHE A 122 5.34 9.39 -2.53
N ASP A 123 5.30 10.72 -2.71
CA ASP A 123 6.44 11.59 -2.42
C ASP A 123 6.84 11.48 -0.94
N HIS A 124 5.85 11.47 -0.03
CA HIS A 124 6.11 11.27 1.39
C HIS A 124 6.71 9.89 1.70
N LEU A 125 6.28 8.84 0.99
CA LEU A 125 6.86 7.51 1.14
C LEU A 125 8.34 7.47 0.71
N VAL A 126 8.73 8.27 -0.29
CA VAL A 126 10.15 8.46 -0.65
C VAL A 126 10.91 9.09 0.52
N ASP A 127 10.37 10.15 1.13
CA ASP A 127 11.00 10.81 2.29
C ASP A 127 11.20 9.84 3.48
N LEU A 128 10.25 8.92 3.70
CA LEU A 128 10.33 7.90 4.76
C LEU A 128 11.38 6.82 4.45
N THR A 129 11.51 6.44 3.18
CA THR A 129 12.35 5.30 2.77
C THR A 129 13.77 5.70 2.40
N GLU A 130 14.01 6.93 1.94
CA GLU A 130 15.33 7.44 1.57
C GLU A 130 16.38 7.30 2.69
N PRO A 131 16.10 7.70 3.96
CA PRO A 131 17.07 7.52 5.05
C PRO A 131 17.40 6.05 5.32
N ILE A 132 16.43 5.15 5.17
CA ILE A 132 16.60 3.71 5.35
C ILE A 132 17.51 3.16 4.26
N CYS A 133 17.27 3.55 3.00
CA CYS A 133 18.11 3.19 1.87
C CYS A 133 19.56 3.66 2.08
N HIS A 134 19.77 4.89 2.55
CA HIS A 134 21.11 5.40 2.86
C HIS A 134 21.80 4.66 3.99
N CYS A 135 21.06 4.21 5.01
CA CYS A 135 21.57 3.36 6.09
C CYS A 135 22.02 1.97 5.59
N ILE A 136 21.36 1.43 4.56
CA ILE A 136 21.68 0.12 4.00
C ILE A 136 22.91 0.22 3.09
N ASP A 137 22.88 1.12 2.11
CA ASP A 137 23.96 1.32 1.15
C ASP A 137 23.85 2.73 0.53
N THR A 138 24.68 3.64 1.03
CA THR A 138 24.67 5.05 0.59
C THR A 138 24.98 5.20 -0.90
N GLN A 139 25.82 4.35 -1.48
CA GLN A 139 26.17 4.43 -2.90
C GLN A 139 24.99 4.00 -3.76
N LYS A 140 24.35 2.88 -3.45
CA LYS A 140 23.17 2.42 -4.20
C LYS A 140 21.96 3.33 -4.03
N ALA A 141 21.74 3.85 -2.81
CA ALA A 141 20.68 4.82 -2.55
C ALA A 141 20.86 6.08 -3.42
N SER A 142 22.10 6.58 -3.55
CA SER A 142 22.39 7.72 -4.41
C SER A 142 22.18 7.46 -5.91
N MET A 143 22.22 6.20 -6.35
CA MET A 143 21.95 5.82 -7.74
C MET A 143 20.45 5.72 -8.06
N LEU A 144 19.60 5.39 -7.07
CA LEU A 144 18.14 5.35 -7.22
C LEU A 144 17.55 6.72 -7.59
N LEU A 145 18.19 7.81 -7.15
CA LEU A 145 17.79 9.19 -7.49
C LEU A 145 18.01 9.54 -8.98
N PHE A 146 18.83 8.78 -9.71
CA PHE A 146 19.15 9.07 -11.12
C PHE A 146 18.34 8.24 -12.12
N ASP A 147 17.71 7.14 -11.70
CA ASP A 147 16.90 6.30 -12.57
C ASP A 147 15.41 6.66 -12.51
N THR A 148 15.10 7.93 -12.77
CA THR A 148 13.72 8.38 -13.03
C THR A 148 13.38 8.33 -14.52
N SER A 149 14.17 7.59 -15.33
CA SER A 149 14.01 7.53 -16.78
C SER A 149 12.85 6.64 -17.26
N GLY A 150 12.08 6.10 -16.31
CA GLY A 150 10.94 5.21 -16.56
C GLY A 150 9.58 5.71 -16.03
N ILE A 151 9.33 7.03 -16.04
CA ILE A 151 7.96 7.60 -16.01
C ILE A 151 7.66 8.21 -17.38
#